data_AF-A0A7I7WKP5-F1
#
_entry.id   AF-A0A7I7WKP5-F1
#
_cell.length_a   1.000
_cell.length_b   1.000
_cell.length_c   1.000
_cell.angle_alpha   90.00
_cell.angle_beta   90.00
_cell.angle_gamma   90.00
#
_symmetry.space_group_name_H-M   'P 1'
#
loop_
_entity.id
_entity.type
_entity.pdbx_description
1 polymer ?
#
loop_
_entity_poly.entity_id
_entity_poly.type
_entity_poly.pdbx_seq_one_letter_code
_entity_poly.pdbx_strand_id
1 'polypeptide(L)'
;MTRLAIALAAGAAASLVAVPSAAAEPTVGTAVYVQIRQSFAPVDGDDQCVGTSALGPVRRGSSVVLSEGGIATDSPKVAVGQFFRSRLSDGVCEALYITSAPTRPAFNVQFSGPGGELSPTFGPTPSEPVTYQPGIEQVVKVDIDLPPGP
;
A
#
# COMPACT_ATOMS: atom_id res chain seq x y z
N MET A 1 36.60 4.66 69.45
CA MET A 1 36.66 6.00 68.83
C MET A 1 36.42 5.84 67.35
N THR A 2 35.51 6.66 66.85
CA THR A 2 34.85 6.73 65.55
C THR A 2 35.80 6.79 64.35
N ARG A 3 35.51 6.07 63.27
CA ARG A 3 35.32 6.66 61.93
C ARG A 3 34.70 5.68 60.92
N LEU A 4 33.50 6.08 60.52
CA LEU A 4 32.65 5.63 59.43
C LEU A 4 33.30 5.99 58.08
N ALA A 5 33.22 5.11 57.08
CA ALA A 5 33.22 5.53 55.68
C ALA A 5 32.47 4.49 54.83
N ILE A 6 31.28 4.90 54.41
CA ILE A 6 30.39 4.25 53.46
C ILE A 6 30.90 4.55 52.05
N ALA A 7 30.91 3.56 51.17
CA ALA A 7 30.89 3.77 49.73
C ALA A 7 29.98 2.72 49.07
N LEU A 8 28.73 3.13 48.81
CA LEU A 8 27.85 2.51 47.82
C LEU A 8 28.23 3.03 46.42
N ALA A 9 28.16 2.16 45.42
CA ALA A 9 27.47 2.35 44.14
C ALA A 9 27.99 1.30 43.14
N ALA A 10 27.19 0.29 42.78
CA ALA A 10 26.21 0.31 41.69
C ALA A 10 26.77 -0.43 40.45
N GLY A 11 26.67 -1.76 40.47
CA GLY A 11 26.87 -2.62 39.30
C GLY A 11 25.52 -2.91 38.66
N ALA A 12 25.39 -2.57 37.38
CA ALA A 12 24.16 -2.50 36.61
C ALA A 12 23.32 -3.79 36.62
N ALA A 13 22.01 -3.63 36.81
CA ALA A 13 21.02 -4.68 36.60
C ALA A 13 20.94 -5.02 35.10
N ALA A 14 21.17 -6.29 34.78
CA ALA A 14 20.91 -6.84 33.46
C ALA A 14 19.39 -6.95 33.25
N SER A 15 18.79 -5.94 32.60
CA SER A 15 17.43 -6.04 32.11
C SER A 15 17.42 -6.88 30.82
N LEU A 16 17.24 -8.18 30.94
CA LEU A 16 16.79 -9.02 29.84
C LEU A 16 15.34 -8.63 29.53
N VAL A 17 15.16 -7.64 28.65
CA VAL A 17 13.86 -7.35 28.05
C VAL A 17 13.54 -8.52 27.12
N ALA A 18 12.68 -9.42 27.57
CA ALA A 18 12.05 -10.41 26.71
C ALA A 18 11.25 -9.66 25.65
N VAL A 19 11.73 -9.67 24.41
CA VAL A 19 10.97 -9.21 23.25
C VAL A 19 9.86 -10.24 23.04
N PRO A 20 8.57 -9.89 23.18
CA PRO A 20 7.55 -10.74 22.60
C PRO A 20 7.69 -10.59 21.09
N SER A 21 8.36 -11.55 20.45
CA SER A 21 8.07 -11.87 19.06
C SER A 21 6.65 -12.44 19.04
N ALA A 22 5.66 -11.56 19.12
CA ALA A 22 4.45 -11.77 18.36
C ALA A 22 4.91 -11.76 16.91
N ALA A 23 5.23 -12.94 16.37
CA ALA A 23 5.15 -13.13 14.94
C ALA A 23 3.73 -12.74 14.58
N ALA A 24 3.55 -11.49 14.12
CA ALA A 24 2.33 -11.10 13.46
C ALA A 24 2.08 -12.19 12.43
N GLU A 25 0.95 -12.88 12.53
CA GLU A 25 0.49 -13.77 11.47
C GLU A 25 0.73 -13.02 10.17
N PRO A 26 1.37 -13.62 9.15
CA PRO A 26 1.61 -12.91 7.90
C PRO A 26 0.26 -12.43 7.45
N THR A 27 0.02 -11.12 7.55
CA THR A 27 -1.29 -10.56 7.30
C THR A 27 -1.44 -10.71 5.80
N VAL A 28 -2.19 -11.73 5.39
CA VAL A 28 -2.17 -12.13 4.00
C VAL A 28 -2.87 -11.03 3.22
N GLY A 29 -2.10 -10.37 2.37
CA GLY A 29 -2.47 -9.11 1.79
C GLY A 29 -3.09 -9.25 0.41
N THR A 30 -3.66 -8.15 -0.05
CA THR A 30 -4.03 -7.96 -1.45
C THR A 30 -3.02 -7.03 -2.09
N ALA A 31 -2.50 -7.41 -3.24
CA ALA A 31 -1.76 -6.50 -4.10
C ALA A 31 -2.73 -5.78 -5.03
N VAL A 32 -2.60 -4.47 -5.19
CA VAL A 32 -3.31 -3.74 -6.25
C VAL A 32 -2.28 -3.32 -7.28
N TYR A 33 -2.39 -3.91 -8.47
CA TYR A 33 -1.54 -3.64 -9.61
C TYR A 33 -2.26 -2.70 -10.56
N VAL A 34 -1.70 -1.52 -10.78
CA VAL A 34 -2.29 -0.48 -11.61
C VAL A 34 -1.46 -0.36 -12.88
N GLN A 35 -2.08 -0.58 -14.04
CA GLN A 35 -1.46 -0.37 -15.35
C GLN A 35 -2.02 0.91 -15.95
N ILE A 36 -1.20 1.94 -16.09
CA ILE A 36 -1.56 3.21 -16.69
C ILE A 36 -0.99 3.24 -18.10
N ARG A 37 -1.87 3.10 -19.09
CA ARG A 37 -1.51 3.07 -20.52
C ARG A 37 -1.46 4.46 -21.11
N GLN A 38 -2.33 5.36 -20.63
CA GLN A 38 -2.42 6.75 -21.05
C GLN A 38 -2.52 7.65 -19.83
N SER A 39 -2.11 8.91 -19.98
CA SER A 39 -2.08 9.91 -18.89
C SER A 39 -1.08 9.57 -17.77
N PHE A 40 0.20 9.38 -18.10
CA PHE A 40 1.29 9.37 -17.11
C PHE A 40 2.46 10.24 -17.58
N ALA A 41 3.29 10.68 -16.62
CA ALA A 41 4.56 11.34 -16.86
C ALA A 41 5.70 10.46 -16.34
N PRO A 42 6.75 10.19 -17.14
CA PRO A 42 7.96 9.53 -16.64
C PRO A 42 8.71 10.46 -15.69
N VAL A 43 9.27 9.91 -14.62
CA VAL A 43 10.09 10.67 -13.66
C VAL A 43 11.35 9.88 -13.32
N ASP A 44 12.43 10.59 -12.99
CA ASP A 44 13.69 9.98 -12.59
C ASP A 44 13.62 9.46 -11.14
N GLY A 45 14.34 8.37 -10.85
CA GLY A 45 14.45 7.79 -9.50
C GLY A 45 13.72 6.46 -9.34
N ASP A 46 13.47 6.03 -8.10
CA ASP A 46 12.93 4.68 -7.82
C ASP A 46 11.47 4.48 -8.25
N ASP A 47 10.72 5.56 -8.45
CA ASP A 47 9.37 5.55 -9.00
C ASP A 47 9.44 6.11 -10.40
N GLN A 48 9.34 5.25 -11.42
CA GLN A 48 9.65 5.64 -12.80
C GLN A 48 8.55 6.45 -13.48
N CYS A 49 7.38 6.61 -12.84
CA CYS A 49 6.23 7.28 -13.44
C CYS A 49 5.21 7.75 -12.40
N VAL A 50 4.45 8.78 -12.79
CA VAL A 50 3.35 9.41 -12.03
C VAL A 50 2.11 9.49 -12.91
N GLY A 51 0.94 9.07 -12.39
CA GLY A 51 -0.33 9.27 -13.08
C GLY A 51 -0.65 10.76 -13.24
N THR A 52 -1.21 11.17 -14.38
CA THR A 52 -1.59 12.56 -14.65
C THR A 52 -3.12 12.74 -14.57
N SER A 53 -3.56 14.00 -14.47
CA SER A 53 -4.98 14.37 -14.46
C SER A 53 -5.77 13.67 -13.34
N ALA A 54 -6.86 12.95 -13.66
CA ALA A 54 -7.66 12.19 -12.69
C ALA A 54 -6.88 11.06 -11.98
N LEU A 55 -5.69 10.72 -12.49
CA LEU A 55 -4.75 9.76 -11.92
C LEU A 55 -3.57 10.43 -11.22
N GLY A 56 -3.59 11.76 -11.07
CA GLY A 56 -2.65 12.51 -10.24
C GLY A 56 -2.33 11.84 -8.88
N PRO A 57 -3.33 11.27 -8.18
CA PRO A 57 -3.11 10.51 -6.96
C PRO A 57 -2.16 9.31 -7.08
N VAL A 58 -1.95 8.71 -8.25
CA VAL A 58 -1.12 7.50 -8.41
C VAL A 58 0.37 7.87 -8.48
N ARG A 59 0.98 8.09 -7.30
CA ARG A 59 2.38 8.49 -7.11
C ARG A 59 2.94 8.09 -5.74
N ARG A 60 4.25 8.30 -5.51
CA ARG A 60 4.87 8.09 -4.18
C ARG A 60 4.07 8.77 -3.06
N GLY A 61 3.90 8.08 -1.94
CA GLY A 61 3.20 8.59 -0.76
C GLY A 61 1.67 8.59 -0.89
N SER A 62 1.14 8.08 -2.00
CA SER A 62 -0.28 7.83 -2.15
C SER A 62 -0.71 6.53 -1.46
N SER A 63 -2.01 6.40 -1.30
CA SER A 63 -2.66 5.19 -0.80
C SER A 63 -3.75 4.74 -1.75
N VAL A 64 -4.10 3.47 -1.67
CA VAL A 64 -5.26 2.89 -2.34
C VAL A 64 -6.30 2.55 -1.28
N VAL A 65 -7.56 2.88 -1.55
CA VAL A 65 -8.71 2.52 -0.74
C VAL A 65 -9.44 1.42 -1.48
N LEU A 66 -9.60 0.28 -0.81
CA LEU A 66 -10.44 -0.82 -1.29
C LEU A 66 -11.77 -0.77 -0.55
N SER A 67 -12.87 -0.79 -1.31
CA SER A 67 -14.22 -0.96 -0.79
C SER A 67 -14.90 -2.19 -1.39
N GLU A 68 -16.04 -2.59 -0.84
CA GLU A 68 -16.77 -3.75 -1.33
C GLU A 68 -17.05 -3.64 -2.82
N GLY A 69 -16.78 -4.71 -3.59
CA GLY A 69 -16.95 -4.77 -5.04
C GLY A 69 -18.41 -4.81 -5.48
N GLY A 70 -19.16 -3.74 -5.20
CA GLY A 70 -20.49 -3.47 -5.74
C GLY A 70 -20.48 -2.31 -6.74
N ILE A 71 -21.60 -2.01 -7.38
CA ILE A 71 -21.69 -0.92 -8.37
C ILE A 71 -21.84 0.47 -7.70
N ALA A 72 -21.95 0.52 -6.37
CA ALA A 72 -22.17 1.74 -5.62
C ALA A 72 -20.84 2.43 -5.25
N THR A 73 -20.76 3.74 -5.49
CA THR A 73 -19.61 4.58 -5.12
C THR A 73 -19.42 4.71 -3.61
N ASP A 74 -20.48 4.48 -2.82
CA ASP A 74 -20.49 4.59 -1.36
C ASP A 74 -20.36 3.22 -0.66
N SER A 75 -19.85 2.20 -1.37
CA SER A 75 -19.61 0.88 -0.79
C SER A 75 -18.69 0.97 0.45
N PRO A 76 -18.95 0.15 1.49
CA PRO A 76 -18.15 0.17 2.72
C PRO A 76 -16.66 -0.04 2.43
N LYS A 77 -15.81 0.77 3.08
CA LYS A 77 -14.35 0.61 3.01
C LYS A 77 -13.94 -0.69 3.67
N VAL A 78 -13.15 -1.47 2.96
CA VAL A 78 -12.63 -2.77 3.39
C VAL A 78 -11.19 -2.65 3.89
N ALA A 79 -10.35 -1.91 3.17
CA ALA A 79 -8.95 -1.73 3.54
C ALA A 79 -8.33 -0.50 2.90
N VAL A 80 -7.16 -0.11 3.41
CA VAL A 80 -6.28 0.88 2.80
C VAL A 80 -4.92 0.21 2.53
N GLY A 81 -4.36 0.45 1.35
CA GLY A 81 -3.02 0.02 0.97
C GLY A 81 -2.10 1.21 0.75
N GLN A 82 -0.80 0.97 0.86
CA GLN A 82 0.21 2.00 0.63
C GLN A 82 0.90 1.76 -0.71
N PHE A 83 1.28 2.85 -1.36
CA PHE A 83 2.13 2.79 -2.54
C PHE A 83 3.44 2.09 -2.20
N PHE A 84 3.82 1.12 -3.03
CA PHE A 84 5.04 0.35 -2.85
C PHE A 84 6.12 0.75 -3.86
N ARG A 85 5.79 0.76 -5.16
CA ARG A 85 6.71 1.18 -6.23
C ARG A 85 5.96 1.49 -7.51
N SER A 86 6.59 2.23 -8.42
CA SER A 86 6.19 2.27 -9.84
C SER A 86 7.36 1.95 -10.78
N ARG A 87 7.04 1.36 -11.93
CA ARG A 87 8.02 1.08 -12.99
C ARG A 87 7.43 1.38 -14.36
N LEU A 88 8.30 1.72 -15.31
CA LEU A 88 7.93 1.89 -16.71
C LEU A 88 8.32 0.62 -17.48
N SER A 89 7.36 -0.02 -18.14
CA SER A 89 7.60 -1.19 -19.00
C SER A 89 6.85 -1.01 -20.30
N ASP A 90 7.56 -1.01 -21.44
CA ASP A 90 6.98 -0.92 -22.78
C ASP A 90 5.99 0.25 -22.98
N GLY A 91 6.29 1.40 -22.38
CA GLY A 91 5.42 2.58 -22.45
C GLY A 91 4.18 2.51 -21.56
N VAL A 92 4.06 1.49 -20.70
CA VAL A 92 3.01 1.37 -19.67
C VAL A 92 3.62 1.66 -18.31
N CYS A 93 2.98 2.55 -17.56
CA CYS A 93 3.34 2.80 -16.17
C CYS A 93 2.65 1.79 -15.26
N GLU A 94 3.42 1.05 -14.47
CA GLU A 94 2.92 0.02 -13.58
C GLU A 94 3.17 0.44 -12.14
N ALA A 95 2.10 0.70 -11.38
CA ALA A 95 2.18 1.04 -9.96
C ALA A 95 1.66 -0.13 -9.11
N LEU A 96 2.38 -0.44 -8.04
CA LEU A 96 2.02 -1.51 -7.11
C LEU A 96 1.70 -0.91 -5.74
N TYR A 97 0.55 -1.30 -5.20
CA TYR A 97 0.15 -1.04 -3.83
C TYR A 97 0.00 -2.35 -3.06
N ILE A 98 0.33 -2.33 -1.78
CA ILE A 98 0.16 -3.47 -0.88
C ILE A 98 -0.84 -3.08 0.21
N THR A 99 -1.83 -3.93 0.43
CA THR A 99 -2.83 -3.76 1.49
C THR A 99 -3.03 -5.06 2.26
N SER A 100 -3.56 -4.95 3.48
CA SER A 100 -4.01 -6.06 4.32
C SER A 100 -5.48 -6.42 4.08
N ALA A 101 -6.00 -6.20 2.87
CA ALA A 101 -7.39 -6.48 2.56
C ALA A 101 -7.67 -7.99 2.58
N PRO A 102 -8.79 -8.43 3.18
CA PRO A 102 -9.18 -9.84 3.20
C PRO A 102 -9.48 -10.36 1.80
N THR A 103 -9.31 -11.67 1.61
CA THR A 103 -9.66 -12.35 0.35
C THR A 103 -11.13 -12.17 -0.01
N ARG A 104 -11.40 -11.61 -1.20
CA ARG A 104 -12.74 -11.27 -1.71
C ARG A 104 -12.73 -11.32 -3.23
N PRO A 105 -13.83 -11.72 -3.90
CA PRO A 105 -13.85 -11.93 -5.35
C PRO A 105 -13.68 -10.65 -6.19
N ALA A 106 -13.99 -9.48 -5.63
CA ALA A 106 -13.86 -8.21 -6.32
C ALA A 106 -13.78 -7.03 -5.33
N PHE A 107 -13.22 -5.92 -5.80
CA PHE A 107 -13.12 -4.66 -5.06
C PHE A 107 -13.44 -3.46 -5.93
N ASN A 108 -14.02 -2.44 -5.31
CA ASN A 108 -13.90 -1.09 -5.82
C ASN A 108 -12.57 -0.49 -5.35
N VAL A 109 -11.91 0.26 -6.23
CA VAL A 109 -10.56 0.79 -6.03
C VAL A 109 -10.61 2.30 -6.20
N GLN A 110 -10.14 3.04 -5.21
CA GLN A 110 -9.97 4.49 -5.30
C GLN A 110 -8.57 4.86 -4.81
N PHE A 111 -7.91 5.80 -5.47
CA PHE A 111 -6.60 6.28 -5.07
C PHE A 111 -6.72 7.60 -4.31
N SER A 112 -5.91 7.75 -3.27
CA SER A 112 -5.77 8.98 -2.50
C SER A 112 -4.33 9.45 -2.56
N GLY A 113 -4.12 10.65 -3.10
CA GLY A 113 -2.80 11.25 -3.23
C GLY A 113 -2.22 11.67 -1.88
N PRO A 114 -0.91 11.94 -1.81
CA PRO A 114 -0.25 12.50 -0.63
C PRO A 114 -0.92 13.75 -0.04
N GLY A 115 -1.56 14.57 -0.89
CA GLY A 115 -2.28 15.78 -0.48
C GLY A 115 -3.76 15.54 -0.12
N GLY A 116 -4.23 14.28 -0.18
CA GLY A 116 -5.63 13.91 0.04
C GLY A 116 -6.51 14.02 -1.22
N GLU A 117 -5.92 14.24 -2.39
CA GLU A 117 -6.68 14.27 -3.65
C GLU A 117 -7.22 12.89 -3.97
N LEU A 118 -8.51 12.77 -4.34
CA LEU A 118 -9.13 11.50 -4.65
C LEU A 118 -9.25 11.30 -6.16
N SER A 119 -8.95 10.08 -6.63
CA SER A 119 -9.29 9.65 -7.99
C SER A 119 -10.79 9.32 -8.08
N PRO A 120 -11.31 9.12 -9.30
CA PRO A 120 -12.53 8.33 -9.49
C PRO A 120 -12.41 6.94 -8.86
N THR A 121 -13.55 6.32 -8.60
CA THR A 121 -13.62 4.90 -8.18
C THR A 121 -13.61 4.01 -9.42
N PHE A 122 -12.73 3.01 -9.42
CA PHE A 122 -12.60 1.99 -10.45
C PHE A 122 -13.21 0.69 -9.95
N GLY A 123 -14.03 0.04 -10.77
CA GLY A 123 -14.57 -1.28 -10.47
C GLY A 123 -16.07 -1.42 -10.67
N PRO A 124 -16.66 -2.53 -10.20
CA PRO A 124 -16.00 -3.59 -9.42
C PRO A 124 -14.92 -4.32 -10.21
N THR A 125 -13.71 -4.41 -9.64
CA THR A 125 -12.55 -5.04 -10.26
C THR A 125 -12.36 -6.44 -9.69
N PRO A 126 -12.36 -7.50 -10.52
CA PRO A 126 -12.12 -8.86 -10.06
C PRO A 126 -10.76 -9.01 -9.37
N SER A 127 -10.70 -9.85 -8.35
CA SER A 127 -9.43 -10.30 -7.77
C SER A 127 -9.03 -11.66 -8.34
N GLU A 128 -7.73 -11.88 -8.48
CA GLU A 128 -7.16 -13.15 -8.91
C GLU A 128 -6.30 -13.71 -7.77
N PRO A 129 -6.36 -15.03 -7.49
CA PRO A 129 -5.53 -15.63 -6.47
C PRO A 129 -4.04 -15.58 -6.85
N VAL A 130 -3.19 -15.39 -5.86
CA VAL A 130 -1.73 -15.39 -5.99
C VAL A 130 -1.16 -16.52 -5.15
N THR A 131 -0.44 -17.45 -5.79
CA THR A 131 0.10 -18.65 -5.12
C THR A 131 1.62 -18.64 -4.99
N TYR A 132 2.30 -17.69 -5.64
CA TYR A 132 3.75 -17.66 -5.79
C TYR A 132 4.43 -16.52 -5.03
N GLN A 133 3.66 -15.67 -4.34
CA GLN A 133 4.19 -14.53 -3.59
C GLN A 133 3.84 -14.65 -2.10
N PRO A 134 4.82 -14.94 -1.23
CA PRO A 134 4.58 -14.99 0.21
C PRO A 134 3.97 -13.67 0.71
N GLY A 135 2.91 -13.78 1.53
CA GLY A 135 2.24 -12.63 2.12
C GLY A 135 1.24 -11.89 1.23
N ILE A 136 1.05 -12.33 -0.03
CA ILE A 136 -0.01 -11.82 -0.92
C ILE A 136 -0.88 -12.99 -1.38
N GLU A 137 -2.17 -12.93 -1.07
CA GLU A 137 -3.14 -13.99 -1.38
C GLU A 137 -3.88 -13.73 -2.70
N GLN A 138 -4.04 -12.47 -3.06
CA GLN A 138 -4.76 -12.08 -4.26
C GLN A 138 -4.23 -10.77 -4.84
N VAL A 139 -4.47 -10.57 -6.14
CA VAL A 139 -4.14 -9.36 -6.86
C VAL A 139 -5.38 -8.78 -7.53
N VAL A 140 -5.49 -7.45 -7.50
CA VAL A 140 -6.48 -6.69 -8.26
C VAL A 140 -5.72 -5.94 -9.36
N LYS A 141 -6.11 -6.11 -10.62
CA LYS A 141 -5.50 -5.43 -11.76
C LYS A 141 -6.40 -4.31 -12.24
N VAL A 142 -5.91 -3.07 -12.16
CA VAL A 142 -6.62 -1.88 -12.62
C VAL A 142 -5.95 -1.39 -13.89
N ASP A 143 -6.53 -1.70 -15.04
CA ASP A 143 -6.14 -1.14 -16.32
C ASP A 143 -6.78 0.23 -16.49
N ILE A 144 -5.94 1.26 -16.63
CA ILE A 144 -6.38 2.63 -16.81
C ILE A 144 -5.99 3.11 -18.20
N ASP A 145 -7.01 3.18 -19.04
CA ASP A 145 -6.97 3.79 -20.36
C ASP A 145 -8.04 4.88 -20.39
N LEU A 146 -7.69 6.05 -19.85
CA LEU A 146 -8.57 7.21 -19.94
C LEU A 146 -8.29 7.90 -21.28
N PRO A 147 -9.33 8.28 -22.04
CA PRO A 147 -9.13 9.13 -23.21
C PRO A 147 -8.40 10.40 -22.79
N PRO A 148 -7.51 10.96 -23.64
CA PRO A 148 -6.90 12.25 -23.36
C PRO A 148 -8.02 13.26 -23.05
N GLY A 149 -7.86 13.97 -21.93
CA GLY A 149 -8.82 14.99 -21.53
C GLY A 149 -9.01 16.04 -22.63
N PRO A 150 -10.14 16.76 -22.64
CA PRO A 150 -10.39 17.85 -23.59
C PRO A 150 -9.35 18.97 -23.50
#